data_AF-A0A5Y5LVJ1-F1
#
_entry.id   AF-A0A5Y5LVJ1-F1
#
_cell.length_a   1.000
_cell.length_b   1.000
_cell.length_c   1.000
_cell.angle_alpha   90.00
_cell.angle_beta   90.00
_cell.angle_gamma   90.00
#
_symmetry.space_group_name_H-M   'P 1'
#
loop_
_entity.id
_entity.type
_entity.pdbx_description
1 polymer ?
#
loop_
_entity_poly.entity_id
_entity_poly.type
_entity_poly.pdbx_seq_one_letter_code
_entity_poly.pdbx_strand_id
1 'polypeptide(L)'
;MLENKCDWKISKADQNGNVYYYFPKDEDEFKEAVVKNGGMSVYVYQEGKFIDEFHTKSQGDKWTSSILNYLKTMSKDGGIFYRYYKNCKFFAIPKNTFSKDDFKIIKDNINNNIPLNQILYGPPGTGKTYHTIDKALEIFGENLESRDEKKAKFDEYARKGQIVFTTFHQSYGYEEFVEGIKPVMNNEANSQEIQYKIKDG
;
A
#
# COMPACT_ATOMS: atom_id res chain seq x y z
N MET A 1 4.54 -5.07 7.89
CA MET A 1 3.12 -5.23 8.30
C MET A 1 2.94 -4.89 9.78
N LEU A 2 1.76 -4.40 10.19
CA LEU A 2 1.38 -4.14 11.60
C LEU A 2 1.67 -5.32 12.54
N GLU A 3 1.61 -6.54 12.01
CA GLU A 3 1.87 -7.81 12.69
C GLU A 3 3.17 -7.85 13.51
N ASN A 4 4.22 -7.14 13.08
CA ASN A 4 5.52 -7.18 13.75
C ASN A 4 5.74 -6.03 14.74
N LYS A 5 4.77 -5.11 14.90
CA LYS A 5 4.94 -3.90 15.71
C LYS A 5 4.47 -4.03 17.16
N CYS A 6 3.55 -4.94 17.41
CA CYS A 6 2.95 -5.13 18.72
C CYS A 6 2.85 -6.63 19.00
N ASP A 7 2.77 -6.99 20.28
CA ASP A 7 2.45 -8.35 20.69
C ASP A 7 0.92 -8.54 20.59
N TRP A 8 0.46 -8.96 19.41
CA TRP A 8 -0.96 -9.07 19.09
C TRP A 8 -1.58 -10.34 19.66
N LYS A 9 -2.83 -10.25 20.13
CA LYS A 9 -3.69 -11.43 20.15
C LYS A 9 -4.25 -11.67 18.76
N ILE A 10 -4.15 -12.91 18.27
CA ILE A 10 -4.59 -13.30 16.93
C ILE A 10 -5.72 -14.33 17.04
N SER A 11 -6.79 -14.14 16.28
CA SER A 11 -7.88 -15.12 16.15
C SER A 11 -7.54 -16.22 15.15
N LYS A 12 -8.27 -17.34 15.23
CA LYS A 12 -8.39 -18.24 14.06
C LYS A 12 -9.12 -17.52 12.93
N ALA A 13 -8.86 -17.93 11.69
CA ALA A 13 -9.61 -17.45 10.53
C ALA A 13 -11.11 -17.78 10.67
N ASP A 14 -11.97 -16.86 10.24
CA ASP A 14 -13.40 -17.11 10.12
C ASP A 14 -13.76 -17.86 8.82
N GLN A 15 -15.05 -18.09 8.60
CA GLN A 15 -15.57 -18.78 7.41
C GLN A 15 -15.25 -18.06 6.08
N ASN A 16 -14.90 -16.78 6.11
CA ASN A 16 -14.54 -15.98 4.94
C ASN A 16 -13.02 -15.75 4.84
N GLY A 17 -12.23 -16.46 5.64
CA GLY A 17 -10.77 -16.34 5.68
C GLY A 17 -10.26 -15.11 6.41
N ASN A 18 -11.12 -14.37 7.12
CA ASN A 18 -10.71 -13.16 7.83
C ASN A 18 -10.04 -13.49 9.17
N VAL A 19 -8.99 -12.75 9.50
CA VAL A 19 -8.22 -12.90 10.74
C VAL A 19 -8.27 -11.60 11.53
N TYR A 20 -8.48 -11.69 12.84
CA TYR A 20 -8.67 -10.55 13.72
C TYR A 20 -7.51 -10.46 14.72
N TYR A 21 -6.95 -9.27 14.82
CA TYR A 21 -5.82 -8.91 15.66
C TYR A 21 -6.28 -7.82 16.63
N TYR A 22 -5.90 -7.93 17.91
CA TYR A 22 -6.09 -6.84 18.85
C TYR A 22 -4.87 -6.65 19.76
N PHE A 23 -4.63 -5.41 20.16
CA PHE A 23 -3.53 -5.01 21.05
C PHE A 23 -4.03 -3.97 22.06
N PRO A 24 -3.75 -4.10 23.38
CA PRO A 24 -2.94 -5.14 24.04
C PRO A 24 -3.51 -6.57 23.93
N LYS A 25 -2.65 -7.60 24.06
CA LYS A 25 -3.06 -9.01 23.92
C LYS A 25 -3.95 -9.52 25.04
N ASP A 26 -3.86 -8.88 26.21
CA ASP A 26 -4.72 -9.16 27.34
C ASP A 26 -6.09 -8.53 27.08
N GLU A 27 -7.13 -9.35 27.17
CA GLU A 27 -8.48 -8.95 26.79
C GLU A 27 -9.09 -7.95 27.77
N ASP A 28 -8.77 -8.05 29.06
CA ASP A 28 -9.28 -7.14 30.08
C ASP A 28 -8.55 -5.79 29.99
N GLU A 29 -7.23 -5.81 29.83
CA GLU A 29 -6.42 -4.60 29.59
C GLU A 29 -6.90 -3.84 28.33
N PHE A 30 -7.17 -4.57 27.25
CA PHE A 30 -7.71 -3.98 26.04
C PHE A 30 -9.06 -3.30 26.28
N LYS A 31 -9.99 -3.98 26.96
CA LYS A 31 -11.33 -3.45 27.26
C LYS A 31 -11.25 -2.19 28.11
N GLU A 32 -10.43 -2.20 29.15
CA GLU A 32 -10.19 -1.05 30.02
C GLU A 32 -9.61 0.13 29.23
N ALA A 33 -8.62 -0.13 28.36
CA ALA A 33 -8.03 0.89 27.50
C ALA A 33 -9.06 1.47 26.52
N VAL A 34 -9.93 0.65 25.92
CA VAL A 34 -10.99 1.12 25.02
C VAL A 34 -11.99 2.02 25.73
N VAL A 35 -12.42 1.64 26.94
CA VAL A 35 -13.32 2.49 27.74
C VAL A 35 -12.63 3.81 28.08
N LYS A 36 -11.43 3.74 28.65
CA LYS A 36 -10.64 4.92 29.06
C LYS A 36 -10.37 5.87 27.90
N ASN A 37 -10.12 5.33 26.72
CA ASN A 37 -9.74 6.12 25.55
C ASN A 37 -10.94 6.50 24.66
N GLY A 38 -12.17 6.21 25.09
CA GLY A 38 -13.40 6.61 24.41
C GLY A 38 -13.70 5.83 23.13
N GLY A 39 -13.13 4.63 22.98
CA GLY A 39 -13.36 3.72 21.85
C GLY A 39 -12.07 3.11 21.30
N MET A 40 -12.19 2.43 20.16
CA MET A 40 -11.08 1.84 19.41
C MET A 40 -11.12 2.23 17.93
N SER A 41 -9.97 2.11 17.30
CA SER A 41 -9.80 2.13 15.85
C SER A 41 -9.59 0.71 15.35
N VAL A 42 -10.22 0.35 14.23
CA VAL A 42 -10.03 -0.93 13.55
C VAL A 42 -9.57 -0.68 12.13
N TYR A 43 -8.41 -1.20 11.77
CA TYR A 43 -7.83 -1.08 10.44
C TYR A 43 -7.97 -2.38 9.67
N VAL A 44 -8.42 -2.31 8.42
CA VAL A 44 -8.67 -3.49 7.59
C VAL A 44 -7.68 -3.53 6.44
N TYR A 45 -7.05 -4.70 6.28
CA TYR A 45 -6.08 -4.97 5.24
C TYR A 45 -6.49 -6.18 4.41
N GLN A 46 -6.30 -6.10 3.09
CA GLN A 46 -6.47 -7.23 2.18
C GLN A 46 -5.21 -7.34 1.32
N GLU A 47 -4.64 -8.55 1.25
CA GLU A 47 -3.39 -8.80 0.49
C GLU A 47 -2.25 -7.81 0.83
N GLY A 48 -2.20 -7.37 2.10
CA GLY A 48 -1.19 -6.41 2.58
C GLY A 48 -1.50 -4.95 2.30
N LYS A 49 -2.61 -4.62 1.63
CA LYS A 49 -3.04 -3.24 1.34
C LYS A 49 -4.06 -2.75 2.34
N PHE A 50 -3.95 -1.50 2.76
CA PHE A 50 -4.98 -0.83 3.55
C PHE A 50 -6.23 -0.64 2.70
N ILE A 51 -7.39 -1.07 3.20
CA ILE A 51 -8.66 -0.95 2.47
C ILE A 51 -9.76 -0.24 3.25
N ASP A 52 -9.67 -0.17 4.59
CA ASP A 52 -10.71 0.48 5.40
C ASP A 52 -10.25 0.80 6.83
N GLU A 53 -10.88 1.81 7.46
CA GLU A 53 -10.67 2.19 8.86
C GLU A 53 -12.02 2.50 9.54
N PHE A 54 -12.17 2.01 10.77
CA PHE A 54 -13.36 2.20 11.58
C PHE A 54 -13.02 2.78 12.94
N HIS A 55 -13.86 3.68 13.43
CA HIS A 55 -13.75 4.20 14.79
C HIS A 55 -15.03 3.93 15.56
N THR A 56 -14.90 3.19 16.66
CA THR A 56 -15.99 2.98 17.61
C THR A 56 -16.01 4.10 18.65
N LYS A 57 -17.14 4.26 19.34
CA LYS A 57 -17.24 5.07 20.56
C LYS A 57 -17.60 4.14 21.71
N SER A 58 -16.88 4.23 22.82
CA SER A 58 -17.29 3.54 24.04
C SER A 58 -18.59 4.16 24.54
N GLN A 59 -19.59 3.34 24.87
CA GLN A 59 -20.81 3.77 25.54
C GLN A 59 -20.86 3.10 26.91
N GLY A 60 -20.62 3.88 27.96
CA GLY A 60 -20.62 3.42 29.35
C GLY A 60 -19.24 3.05 29.90
N ASP A 61 -19.25 2.65 31.18
CA ASP A 61 -18.04 2.54 32.01
C ASP A 61 -17.36 1.17 31.95
N LYS A 62 -17.98 0.19 31.28
CA LYS A 62 -17.43 -1.17 31.18
C LYS A 62 -17.88 -1.88 29.92
N TRP A 63 -16.91 -2.49 29.23
CA TRP A 63 -17.17 -3.40 28.12
C TRP A 63 -17.08 -4.86 28.60
N THR A 64 -18.16 -5.62 28.43
CA THR A 64 -18.28 -6.99 28.97
C THR A 64 -18.27 -8.10 27.91
N SER A 65 -18.61 -7.81 26.65
CA SER A 65 -18.63 -8.82 25.58
C SER A 65 -17.22 -9.16 25.09
N SER A 66 -17.08 -10.33 24.47
CA SER A 66 -15.80 -10.76 23.90
C SER A 66 -15.37 -9.85 22.75
N ILE A 67 -14.11 -9.41 22.77
CA ILE A 67 -13.54 -8.53 21.72
C ILE A 67 -13.68 -9.18 20.34
N LEU A 68 -13.29 -10.45 20.22
CA LEU A 68 -13.29 -11.15 18.93
C LEU A 68 -14.71 -11.32 18.36
N ASN A 69 -15.69 -11.63 19.22
CA ASN A 69 -17.08 -11.74 18.79
C ASN A 69 -17.61 -10.36 18.36
N TYR A 70 -17.32 -9.31 19.14
CA TYR A 70 -17.69 -7.95 18.78
C TYR A 70 -17.12 -7.55 17.42
N LEU A 71 -15.81 -7.77 17.19
CA LEU A 71 -15.15 -7.43 15.92
C LEU A 71 -15.77 -8.16 14.72
N LYS A 72 -16.16 -9.42 14.89
CA LYS A 72 -16.83 -10.21 13.84
C LYS A 72 -18.23 -9.67 13.54
N THR A 73 -18.97 -9.22 14.55
CA THR A 73 -20.37 -8.80 14.42
C THR A 73 -20.55 -7.29 14.28
N MET A 74 -19.47 -6.52 14.10
CA MET A 74 -19.59 -5.09 13.82
C MET A 74 -20.45 -4.86 12.57
N SER A 75 -21.22 -3.77 12.56
CA SER A 75 -22.11 -3.41 11.46
C SER A 75 -21.63 -2.19 10.68
N LYS A 76 -21.60 -2.27 9.34
CA LYS A 76 -21.35 -1.15 8.42
C LYS A 76 -22.59 -0.97 7.56
N ASP A 77 -23.13 0.26 7.50
CA ASP A 77 -24.25 0.61 6.61
C ASP A 77 -25.45 -0.38 6.68
N GLY A 78 -25.75 -0.88 7.87
CA GLY A 78 -26.84 -1.82 8.12
C GLY A 78 -26.54 -3.31 7.86
N GLY A 79 -25.33 -3.68 7.43
CA GLY A 79 -24.91 -5.09 7.28
C GLY A 79 -23.73 -5.47 8.18
N ILE A 80 -23.46 -6.78 8.31
CA ILE A 80 -22.43 -7.31 9.23
C ILE A 80 -21.06 -7.43 8.54
N PHE A 81 -20.00 -6.92 9.17
CA PHE A 81 -18.63 -6.81 8.65
C PHE A 81 -18.11 -8.10 8.02
N TYR A 82 -18.23 -9.25 8.69
CA TYR A 82 -17.68 -10.49 8.15
C TYR A 82 -18.24 -10.85 6.77
N ARG A 83 -19.43 -10.36 6.39
CA ARG A 83 -20.04 -10.61 5.07
C ARG A 83 -19.47 -9.74 3.95
N TYR A 84 -18.86 -8.61 4.28
CA TYR A 84 -18.31 -7.67 3.29
C TYR A 84 -16.85 -7.95 2.94
N TYR A 85 -16.08 -8.47 3.90
CA TYR A 85 -14.66 -8.71 3.73
C TYR A 85 -14.36 -10.20 3.56
N LYS A 86 -13.42 -10.51 2.67
CA LYS A 86 -12.91 -11.87 2.42
C LYS A 86 -11.39 -11.85 2.49
N ASN A 87 -10.81 -12.83 3.17
CA ASN A 87 -9.36 -12.96 3.35
C ASN A 87 -8.67 -11.69 3.87
N CYS A 88 -9.34 -10.95 4.76
CA CYS A 88 -8.86 -9.70 5.32
C CYS A 88 -8.25 -9.86 6.71
N LYS A 89 -7.34 -8.95 7.06
CA LYS A 89 -6.75 -8.83 8.40
C LYS A 89 -7.28 -7.57 9.07
N PHE A 90 -7.88 -7.72 10.25
CA PHE A 90 -8.46 -6.64 11.05
C PHE A 90 -7.56 -6.34 12.23
N PHE A 91 -7.11 -5.10 12.40
CA PHE A 91 -6.26 -4.70 13.52
C PHE A 91 -7.00 -3.70 14.41
N ALA A 92 -7.43 -4.16 15.59
CA ALA A 92 -8.13 -3.36 16.58
C ALA A 92 -7.15 -2.80 17.63
N ILE A 93 -7.21 -1.49 17.85
CA ILE A 93 -6.35 -0.77 18.80
C ILE A 93 -7.21 0.25 19.54
N PRO A 94 -7.13 0.37 20.89
CA PRO A 94 -7.80 1.45 21.61
C PRO A 94 -7.36 2.80 21.06
N LYS A 95 -8.27 3.77 21.01
CA LYS A 95 -7.92 5.13 20.57
C LYS A 95 -6.82 5.71 21.44
N ASN A 96 -6.06 6.69 20.95
CA ASN A 96 -5.02 7.38 21.72
C ASN A 96 -3.94 6.47 22.35
N THR A 97 -3.86 5.20 21.95
CA THR A 97 -2.82 4.25 22.44
C THR A 97 -1.45 4.62 21.91
N PHE A 98 -1.38 5.07 20.66
CA PHE A 98 -0.15 5.54 20.03
C PHE A 98 -0.22 7.04 19.79
N SER A 99 0.94 7.70 19.79
CA SER A 99 1.02 9.12 19.41
C SER A 99 0.64 9.28 17.93
N LYS A 100 0.28 10.51 17.53
CA LYS A 100 -0.03 10.78 16.12
C LYS A 100 1.15 10.44 15.19
N ASP A 101 2.38 10.62 15.67
CA ASP A 101 3.59 10.33 14.91
C ASP A 101 3.82 8.81 14.76
N ASP A 102 3.57 8.03 15.81
CA ASP A 102 3.63 6.57 15.76
C ASP A 102 2.58 6.01 14.79
N PHE A 103 1.36 6.56 14.78
CA PHE A 103 0.32 6.18 13.83
C PHE A 103 0.69 6.51 12.38
N LYS A 104 1.37 7.65 12.15
CA LYS A 104 1.89 8.02 10.83
C LYS A 104 2.95 7.02 10.37
N ILE A 105 3.92 6.71 11.23
CA ILE A 105 4.95 5.68 10.98
C ILE A 105 4.32 4.30 10.75
N ILE A 106 3.22 3.97 11.43
CA ILE A 106 2.45 2.75 11.20
C ILE A 106 1.82 2.74 9.81
N LYS A 107 1.11 3.80 9.40
CA LYS A 107 0.50 3.90 8.06
C LYS A 107 1.57 3.88 6.95
N ASP A 108 2.64 4.64 7.09
CA ASP A 108 3.71 4.76 6.08
C ASP A 108 4.46 3.42 5.88
N ASN A 109 4.72 2.67 6.96
CA ASN A 109 5.39 1.36 6.85
C ASN A 109 4.52 0.26 6.25
N ILE A 110 3.22 0.48 6.07
CA ILE A 110 2.35 -0.50 5.42
C ILE A 110 2.33 -0.28 3.91
N ASN A 111 2.54 0.97 3.46
CA ASN A 111 2.82 1.26 2.06
C ASN A 111 4.19 0.68 1.61
N ASN A 112 5.14 0.49 2.53
CA ASN A 112 6.45 -0.12 2.26
C ASN A 112 6.42 -1.62 1.93
N ASN A 113 5.25 -2.25 1.86
CA ASN A 113 5.11 -3.67 1.57
C ASN A 113 4.87 -3.97 0.08
N ILE A 114 4.97 -2.95 -0.79
CA ILE A 114 4.90 -3.12 -2.25
C ILE A 114 6.24 -3.75 -2.71
N PRO A 115 6.22 -4.94 -3.34
CA PRO A 115 7.42 -5.50 -3.94
C PRO A 115 8.08 -4.48 -4.89
N LEU A 116 9.39 -4.28 -4.75
CA LEU A 116 10.12 -3.27 -5.55
C LEU A 116 10.07 -3.56 -7.05
N ASN A 117 10.06 -4.84 -7.42
CA ASN A 117 9.98 -5.30 -8.79
C ASN A 117 8.67 -6.07 -9.00
N GLN A 118 7.81 -5.55 -9.88
CA GLN A 118 6.49 -6.12 -10.15
C GLN A 118 6.30 -6.36 -11.64
N ILE A 119 5.80 -7.55 -11.98
CA ILE A 119 5.39 -7.88 -13.34
C ILE A 119 3.88 -8.07 -13.36
N LEU A 120 3.17 -7.20 -14.07
CA LEU A 120 1.76 -7.40 -14.39
C LEU A 120 1.68 -8.32 -15.62
N TYR A 121 1.14 -9.53 -15.46
CA TYR A 121 1.01 -10.52 -16.53
C TYR A 121 -0.45 -10.94 -16.73
N GLY A 122 -0.75 -11.49 -17.90
CA GLY A 122 -2.10 -11.95 -18.26
C GLY A 122 -2.44 -11.72 -19.73
N PRO A 123 -3.64 -12.16 -20.16
CA PRO A 123 -4.09 -12.07 -21.56
C PRO A 123 -4.01 -10.65 -22.14
N PRO A 124 -3.87 -10.49 -23.47
CA PRO A 124 -3.97 -9.17 -24.10
C PRO A 124 -5.33 -8.52 -23.81
N GLY A 125 -5.38 -7.19 -23.73
CA GLY A 125 -6.63 -6.45 -23.46
C GLY A 125 -7.06 -6.36 -22.00
N THR A 126 -6.33 -6.95 -21.05
CA THR A 126 -6.64 -6.93 -19.60
C THR A 126 -6.19 -5.66 -18.85
N GLY A 127 -5.89 -4.57 -19.57
CA GLY A 127 -5.55 -3.30 -18.94
C GLY A 127 -4.20 -3.23 -18.22
N LYS A 128 -3.29 -4.19 -18.41
CA LYS A 128 -1.94 -4.17 -17.77
C LYS A 128 -1.22 -2.84 -17.94
N THR A 129 -1.13 -2.34 -19.18
CA THR A 129 -0.53 -1.04 -19.50
C THR A 129 -1.35 0.14 -18.95
N TYR A 130 -2.66 -0.02 -18.82
CA TYR A 130 -3.53 1.02 -18.25
C TYR A 130 -3.27 1.20 -16.74
N HIS A 131 -3.07 0.10 -16.03
CA HIS A 131 -2.85 0.09 -14.58
C HIS A 131 -1.43 0.46 -14.13
N THR A 132 -0.46 0.54 -15.05
CA THR A 132 0.91 0.97 -14.68
C THR A 132 0.94 2.36 -14.07
N ILE A 133 0.05 3.27 -14.52
CA ILE A 133 -0.10 4.61 -13.96
C ILE A 133 -0.53 4.54 -12.49
N ASP A 134 -1.56 3.74 -12.20
CA ASP A 134 -2.04 3.58 -10.82
C ASP A 134 -0.93 3.01 -9.93
N LYS A 135 -0.19 2.01 -10.43
CA LYS A 135 0.91 1.36 -9.71
C LYS A 135 2.08 2.29 -9.45
N ALA A 136 2.46 3.11 -10.42
CA ALA A 136 3.54 4.07 -10.25
C ALA A 136 3.17 5.12 -9.19
N LEU A 137 1.94 5.65 -9.22
CA LEU A 137 1.46 6.62 -8.24
C LEU A 137 1.29 6.02 -6.83
N GLU A 138 0.94 4.73 -6.75
CA GLU A 138 0.88 3.98 -5.48
C GLU A 138 2.22 4.02 -4.74
N ILE A 139 3.36 3.97 -5.46
CA ILE A 139 4.70 4.06 -4.87
C ILE A 139 4.97 5.45 -4.26
N PHE A 140 4.44 6.50 -4.87
CA PHE A 140 4.55 7.87 -4.35
C PHE A 140 3.52 8.18 -3.25
N GLY A 141 2.63 7.23 -2.93
CA GLY A 141 1.56 7.43 -1.94
C GLY A 141 0.47 8.40 -2.40
N GLU A 142 0.35 8.64 -3.71
CA GLU A 142 -0.65 9.55 -4.28
C GLU A 142 -2.02 8.85 -4.32
N ASN A 143 -3.00 9.41 -3.62
CA ASN A 143 -4.37 8.90 -3.61
C ASN A 143 -5.30 9.86 -4.35
N LEU A 144 -5.37 9.68 -5.67
CA LEU A 144 -6.21 10.46 -6.58
C LEU A 144 -7.36 9.59 -7.08
N GLU A 145 -8.56 10.15 -7.18
CA GLU A 145 -9.75 9.41 -7.63
C GLU A 145 -9.92 9.50 -9.15
N SER A 146 -9.67 10.69 -9.73
CA SER A 146 -9.88 10.92 -11.17
C SER A 146 -8.74 10.37 -12.02
N ARG A 147 -9.10 9.77 -13.16
CA ARG A 147 -8.11 9.26 -14.11
C ARG A 147 -7.28 10.38 -14.74
N ASP A 148 -7.90 11.52 -15.02
CA ASP A 148 -7.23 12.66 -15.64
C ASP A 148 -6.20 13.27 -14.68
N GLU A 149 -6.52 13.34 -13.39
CA GLU A 149 -5.60 13.79 -12.34
C GLU A 149 -4.42 12.83 -12.19
N LYS A 150 -4.68 11.52 -12.15
CA LYS A 150 -3.62 10.50 -12.12
C LYS A 150 -2.70 10.63 -13.33
N LYS A 151 -3.26 10.82 -14.52
CA LYS A 151 -2.47 10.95 -15.75
C LYS A 151 -1.60 12.21 -15.71
N ALA A 152 -2.18 13.35 -15.33
CA ALA A 152 -1.44 14.60 -15.17
C ALA A 152 -0.29 14.48 -14.16
N LYS A 153 -0.55 13.81 -13.03
CA LYS A 153 0.46 13.58 -11.99
C LYS A 153 1.58 12.65 -12.46
N PHE A 154 1.22 11.58 -13.16
CA PHE A 154 2.20 10.68 -13.79
C PHE A 154 3.09 11.42 -14.78
N ASP A 155 2.50 12.27 -15.63
CA ASP A 155 3.24 13.06 -16.62
C ASP A 155 4.13 14.12 -15.94
N GLU A 156 3.72 14.67 -14.80
CA GLU A 156 4.56 15.53 -13.96
C GLU A 156 5.82 14.79 -13.48
N TYR A 157 5.67 13.58 -12.95
CA TYR A 157 6.79 12.75 -12.48
C TYR A 157 7.69 12.28 -13.63
N ALA A 158 7.10 11.96 -14.78
CA ALA A 158 7.85 11.61 -15.99
C ALA A 158 8.73 12.78 -16.44
N ARG A 159 8.19 14.01 -16.45
CA ARG A 159 8.95 15.22 -16.79
C ARG A 159 10.06 15.53 -15.78
N LYS A 160 9.89 15.16 -14.52
CA LYS A 160 10.94 15.27 -13.48
C LYS A 160 11.99 14.16 -13.55
N GLY A 161 11.84 13.18 -14.45
CA GLY A 161 12.73 12.02 -14.54
C GLY A 161 12.57 11.02 -13.40
N GLN A 162 11.51 11.13 -12.60
CA GLN A 162 11.22 10.20 -11.49
C GLN A 162 10.48 8.94 -11.96
N ILE A 163 9.86 9.01 -13.15
CA ILE A 163 9.26 7.88 -13.85
C ILE A 163 9.81 7.85 -15.27
N VAL A 164 10.26 6.68 -15.73
CA VAL A 164 10.61 6.44 -17.13
C VAL A 164 9.68 5.36 -17.66
N PHE A 165 9.02 5.64 -18.78
CA PHE A 165 8.17 4.66 -19.46
C PHE A 165 8.90 4.14 -20.69
N THR A 166 9.20 2.84 -20.72
CA THR A 166 9.88 2.18 -21.83
C THR A 166 9.09 0.97 -22.32
N THR A 167 9.27 0.61 -23.59
CA THR A 167 8.65 -0.56 -24.20
C THR A 167 9.75 -1.42 -24.83
N PHE A 168 9.87 -2.66 -24.39
CA PHE A 168 10.85 -3.60 -24.95
C PHE A 168 10.39 -4.16 -26.29
N HIS A 169 11.34 -4.34 -27.19
CA HIS A 169 11.21 -5.01 -28.48
C HIS A 169 12.38 -5.98 -28.68
N GLN A 170 12.29 -6.91 -29.64
CA GLN A 170 13.30 -7.96 -29.82
C GLN A 170 14.72 -7.42 -30.10
N SER A 171 14.80 -6.25 -30.75
CA SER A 171 16.08 -5.56 -31.00
C SER A 171 16.52 -4.62 -29.87
N TYR A 172 15.85 -4.61 -28.71
CA TYR A 172 16.21 -3.75 -27.59
C TYR A 172 17.26 -4.48 -26.74
N GLY A 173 18.47 -3.94 -26.71
CA GLY A 173 19.64 -4.61 -26.15
C GLY A 173 20.11 -4.02 -24.83
N TYR A 174 21.27 -4.52 -24.40
CA TYR A 174 21.97 -4.03 -23.22
C TYR A 174 22.45 -2.58 -23.40
N GLU A 175 22.93 -2.25 -24.59
CA GLU A 175 23.53 -0.95 -24.91
C GLU A 175 22.51 0.21 -24.85
N GLU A 176 21.23 -0.09 -25.09
CA GLU A 176 20.13 0.86 -24.99
C GLU A 176 19.49 0.93 -23.60
N PHE A 177 19.76 -0.03 -22.70
CA PHE A 177 19.10 -0.10 -21.38
C PHE A 177 20.03 0.16 -20.20
N VAL A 178 21.30 -0.21 -20.31
CA VAL A 178 22.29 -0.08 -19.23
C VAL A 178 23.36 0.93 -19.62
N GLU A 179 24.24 0.58 -20.54
CA GLU A 179 25.28 1.46 -21.08
C GLU A 179 25.79 0.91 -22.42
N GLY A 180 26.15 1.80 -23.34
CA GLY A 180 26.56 1.44 -24.68
C GLY A 180 27.65 2.35 -25.25
N ILE A 181 28.45 1.82 -26.19
CA ILE A 181 29.48 2.58 -26.89
C ILE A 181 28.81 3.37 -28.01
N LYS A 182 28.64 4.68 -27.83
CA LYS A 182 27.95 5.55 -28.79
C LYS A 182 28.95 6.51 -29.46
N PRO A 183 28.85 6.74 -30.79
CA PRO A 183 29.70 7.70 -31.48
C PRO A 183 29.37 9.14 -31.02
N VAL A 184 30.39 10.00 -31.02
CA VAL A 184 30.27 11.43 -30.72
C VAL A 184 30.49 12.21 -31.99
N MET A 185 29.47 12.95 -32.43
CA MET A 185 29.57 13.84 -33.58
C MET A 185 30.14 15.18 -33.10
N ASN A 186 31.36 15.52 -33.53
CA ASN A 186 31.89 16.88 -33.36
C ASN A 186 31.40 17.75 -34.51
N ASN A 187 30.78 18.90 -34.19
CA ASN A 187 30.26 19.87 -35.17
C ASN A 187 31.36 20.76 -35.78
N GLU A 188 32.64 20.47 -35.57
CA GLU A 188 33.73 21.20 -36.21
C GLU A 188 33.95 20.66 -37.62
N ALA A 189 33.73 21.53 -38.61
CA ALA A 189 33.64 21.21 -40.03
C ALA A 189 34.89 20.57 -40.69
N ASN A 190 35.90 20.16 -39.92
CA ASN A 190 37.17 19.64 -40.44
C ASN A 190 37.76 18.44 -39.66
N SER A 191 37.08 17.85 -38.66
CA SER A 191 37.56 16.61 -38.01
C SER A 191 36.89 15.37 -38.64
N GLN A 192 37.62 14.64 -39.48
CA GLN A 192 37.13 13.40 -40.12
C GLN A 192 37.14 12.16 -39.20
N GLU A 193 37.53 12.29 -37.93
CA GLU A 193 37.65 11.15 -37.01
C GLU A 193 36.43 11.01 -36.09
N ILE A 194 35.74 9.86 -36.20
CA ILE A 194 34.64 9.48 -35.29
C ILE A 194 35.22 9.02 -33.96
N GLN A 195 34.83 9.67 -32.87
CA GLN A 195 35.16 9.25 -31.52
C GLN A 195 34.03 8.42 -30.91
N TYR A 196 34.37 7.41 -30.13
CA TYR A 196 33.40 6.58 -29.42
C TYR A 196 33.52 6.81 -27.91
N LYS A 197 32.38 6.94 -27.22
CA LYS A 197 32.31 7.08 -25.77
C LYS A 197 31.24 6.16 -25.19
N ILE A 198 31.49 5.66 -23.99
CA ILE A 198 30.47 4.98 -23.20
C ILE A 198 29.42 6.02 -22.80
N LYS A 199 28.15 5.68 -22.98
CA LYS A 199 27.00 6.48 -22.56
C LYS A 199 25.98 5.59 -21.90
N ASP A 200 25.35 6.12 -20.86
CA ASP A 200 24.21 5.48 -20.19
C ASP A 200 23.07 5.23 -21.19
N GLY A 201 22.28 4.19 -20.89
CA GLY A 201 21.08 3.76 -21.61
C GLY A 201 20.05 4.86 -21.78
#